data_AF-A0A8T6MCM1-F1
#
_entry.id   AF-A0A8T6MCM1-F1
#
_cell.length_a   1.000
_cell.length_b   1.000
_cell.length_c   1.000
_cell.angle_alpha   90.00
_cell.angle_beta   90.00
_cell.angle_gamma   90.00
#
_symmetry.space_group_name_H-M   'P 1'
#
loop_
_entity.id
_entity.type
_entity.pdbx_description
1 polymer ?
#
loop_
_entity_poly.entity_id
_entity_poly.type
_entity_poly.pdbx_seq_one_letter_code
_entity_poly.pdbx_strand_id
1 'polypeptide(L)'
;MKQQSYERIGILSLSDVIPHIEKNLGQPGKTKVEVKGFTFNTQSLRLKTFLKTGTTCPCCNIVAEFFAVERAKGSKDGFHINLYGYNENKEEVIFTHDHIISRALGGEDNLANSRTMCGPCNWEKGRIEYLLLKENSIQDIEKINQQLKKYKP
;
A
#
# COMPACT_ATOMS: atom_id res chain seq x y z
N MET A 1 -16.84 6.76 -4.67
CA MET A 1 -15.46 6.94 -5.18
C MET A 1 -15.42 6.51 -6.64
N LYS A 2 -14.81 7.30 -7.53
CA LYS A 2 -14.63 6.90 -8.93
C LYS A 2 -13.54 5.82 -8.97
N GLN A 3 -13.84 4.65 -9.52
CA GLN A 3 -12.85 3.58 -9.63
C GLN A 3 -11.72 4.06 -10.55
N GLN A 4 -10.49 4.08 -10.04
CA GLN A 4 -9.34 4.49 -10.84
C GLN A 4 -9.06 3.41 -11.88
N SER A 5 -9.08 3.80 -13.17
CA SER A 5 -8.73 2.91 -14.27
C SER A 5 -7.23 2.97 -14.51
N TYR A 6 -6.60 1.81 -14.64
CA TYR A 6 -5.18 1.67 -14.93
C TYR A 6 -4.96 1.17 -16.35
N GLU A 7 -3.90 1.68 -16.99
CA GLU A 7 -3.29 1.06 -18.16
C GLU A 7 -2.17 0.14 -17.66
N ARG A 8 -2.34 -1.17 -17.83
CA ARG A 8 -1.37 -2.19 -17.42
C ARG A 8 -0.65 -2.75 -18.64
N ILE A 9 0.68 -2.79 -18.56
CA ILE A 9 1.55 -3.24 -19.66
C ILE A 9 2.37 -4.48 -19.32
N GLY A 10 2.31 -4.96 -18.08
CA GLY A 10 3.06 -6.14 -17.67
C GLY A 10 2.79 -6.57 -16.23
N ILE A 11 3.28 -7.77 -15.93
CA ILE A 11 3.28 -8.37 -14.58
C ILE A 11 4.69 -8.88 -14.29
N LEU A 12 5.15 -8.69 -13.07
CA LEU A 12 6.44 -9.15 -12.54
C LEU A 12 6.19 -9.94 -11.26
N SER A 13 6.95 -11.02 -11.05
CA SER A 13 6.89 -11.76 -9.77
C SER A 13 7.55 -10.95 -8.65
N LEU A 14 7.27 -11.29 -7.38
CA LEU A 14 8.00 -10.70 -6.25
C LEU A 14 9.51 -10.95 -6.38
N SER A 15 9.92 -12.16 -6.77
CA SER A 15 11.34 -12.50 -6.95
C SER A 15 12.03 -11.70 -8.05
N ASP A 16 11.29 -11.20 -9.04
CA ASP A 16 11.85 -10.32 -10.07
C ASP A 16 12.10 -8.90 -9.54
N VAL A 17 11.39 -8.46 -8.51
CA VAL A 17 11.33 -7.05 -8.10
C VAL A 17 12.01 -6.80 -6.75
N ILE A 18 11.76 -7.64 -5.75
CA ILE A 18 12.23 -7.46 -4.37
C ILE A 18 13.76 -7.29 -4.30
N PRO A 19 14.59 -8.11 -4.98
CA PRO A 19 16.05 -7.94 -4.92
C PRO A 19 16.53 -6.57 -5.40
N HIS A 20 15.81 -5.95 -6.35
CA HIS A 20 16.14 -4.60 -6.84
C HIS A 20 15.73 -3.49 -5.86
N ILE A 21 14.65 -3.69 -5.10
CA ILE A 21 14.26 -2.77 -4.04
C ILE A 21 15.28 -2.85 -2.89
N GLU A 22 15.66 -4.06 -2.48
CA GLU A 22 16.66 -4.33 -1.44
C GLU A 22 18.02 -3.72 -1.77
N LYS A 23 18.56 -4.02 -2.96
CA LYS A 23 19.86 -3.51 -3.41
C LYS A 23 19.95 -1.99 -3.39
N ASN A 24 18.83 -1.32 -3.64
CA ASN A 24 18.76 0.12 -3.74
C ASN A 24 18.38 0.80 -2.41
N LEU A 25 18.04 0.04 -1.37
CA LEU A 25 17.65 0.60 -0.08
C LEU A 25 18.76 1.52 0.48
N GLY A 26 18.39 2.74 0.87
CA GLY A 26 19.34 3.72 1.43
C GLY A 26 20.19 4.48 0.41
N GLN A 27 20.12 4.16 -0.89
CA GLN A 27 20.82 4.94 -1.90
C GLN A 27 20.16 6.32 -2.11
N PRO A 28 20.95 7.40 -2.28
CA PRO A 28 20.42 8.73 -2.56
C PRO A 28 19.88 8.83 -4.01
N GLY A 29 18.78 9.58 -4.19
CA GLY A 29 18.21 9.88 -5.51
C GLY A 29 17.11 8.91 -5.97
N LYS A 30 16.54 9.17 -7.17
CA LYS A 30 15.56 8.28 -7.80
C LYS A 30 16.30 7.20 -8.60
N THR A 31 16.50 6.03 -8.01
CA THR A 31 17.05 4.88 -8.74
C THR A 31 15.96 4.26 -9.62
N LYS A 32 16.10 4.41 -10.94
CA LYS A 32 15.32 3.63 -11.91
C LYS A 32 16.06 2.34 -12.21
N VAL A 33 15.34 1.24 -12.27
CA VAL A 33 15.86 -0.06 -12.68
C VAL A 33 15.07 -0.55 -13.89
N GLU A 34 15.71 -1.39 -14.70
CA GLU A 34 15.06 -2.15 -15.75
C GLU A 34 14.96 -3.61 -15.32
N VAL A 35 13.75 -4.17 -15.35
CA VAL A 35 13.48 -5.57 -15.03
C VAL A 35 12.56 -6.12 -16.11
N LYS A 36 13.02 -7.16 -16.82
CA LYS A 36 12.29 -7.81 -17.93
C LYS A 36 11.73 -6.81 -18.96
N GLY A 37 12.51 -5.77 -19.30
CA GLY A 37 12.12 -4.73 -20.25
C GLY A 37 11.22 -3.63 -19.69
N PHE A 38 10.87 -3.65 -18.40
CA PHE A 38 10.10 -2.60 -17.75
C PHE A 38 10.98 -1.71 -16.90
N THR A 39 10.86 -0.38 -17.07
CA THR A 39 11.59 0.60 -16.27
C THR A 39 10.70 1.23 -15.20
N PHE A 40 11.12 1.20 -13.94
CA PHE A 40 10.40 1.82 -12.82
C PHE A 40 11.33 2.27 -11.69
N ASN A 41 10.80 3.12 -10.79
CA ASN A 41 11.52 3.64 -9.63
C ASN A 41 11.41 2.67 -8.43
N THR A 42 12.53 2.36 -7.76
CA THR A 42 12.57 1.47 -6.58
C THR A 42 12.54 2.19 -5.23
N GLN A 43 12.61 3.53 -5.21
CA GLN A 43 12.88 4.32 -4.00
C GLN A 43 11.65 4.86 -3.28
N SER A 44 10.45 4.61 -3.79
CA SER A 44 9.23 5.15 -3.17
C SER A 44 9.03 4.61 -1.75
N LEU A 45 8.47 5.43 -0.86
CA LEU A 45 8.12 5.03 0.51
C LEU A 45 7.26 3.75 0.51
N ARG A 46 6.38 3.62 -0.47
CA ARG A 46 5.52 2.45 -0.66
C ARG A 46 6.30 1.16 -0.91
N LEU A 47 7.27 1.16 -1.81
CA LEU A 47 8.09 -0.03 -2.07
C LEU A 47 8.98 -0.37 -0.87
N LYS A 48 9.52 0.65 -0.19
CA LYS A 48 10.27 0.46 1.06
C LYS A 48 9.39 -0.15 2.16
N THR A 49 8.12 0.23 2.21
CA THR A 49 7.14 -0.31 3.16
C THR A 49 6.87 -1.79 2.88
N PHE A 50 6.63 -2.17 1.62
CA PHE A 50 6.46 -3.57 1.21
C PHE A 50 7.66 -4.44 1.59
N LEU A 51 8.87 -3.91 1.42
CA LEU A 51 10.09 -4.61 1.83
C LEU A 51 10.20 -4.73 3.36
N LYS A 52 9.98 -3.63 4.10
CA LYS A 52 10.19 -3.59 5.55
C LYS A 52 9.17 -4.42 6.33
N THR A 53 7.89 -4.34 5.96
CA THR A 53 6.80 -4.95 6.75
C THR A 53 6.29 -6.25 6.14
N GLY A 54 6.89 -6.70 5.02
CA GLY A 54 6.41 -7.82 4.25
C GLY A 54 5.18 -7.50 3.39
N THR A 55 4.71 -8.52 2.68
CA THR A 55 3.67 -8.43 1.64
C THR A 55 2.34 -9.07 2.04
N THR A 56 2.13 -9.27 3.35
CA THR A 56 0.89 -9.83 3.90
C THR A 56 0.08 -8.73 4.58
N CYS A 57 -1.23 -8.68 4.34
CA CYS A 57 -2.10 -7.75 5.02
C CYS A 57 -2.30 -8.19 6.48
N PRO A 58 -1.96 -7.37 7.49
CA PRO A 58 -2.07 -7.76 8.90
C PRO A 58 -3.51 -7.92 9.40
N CYS A 59 -4.49 -7.45 8.62
CA CYS A 59 -5.89 -7.40 9.05
C CYS A 59 -6.74 -8.53 8.50
N CYS A 60 -6.40 -9.04 7.33
CA CYS A 60 -7.15 -10.11 6.65
C CYS A 60 -6.26 -11.25 6.13
N ASN A 61 -4.94 -11.19 6.34
CA ASN A 61 -3.98 -12.22 5.96
C ASN A 61 -3.86 -12.52 4.45
N ILE A 62 -4.48 -11.74 3.57
CA ILE A 62 -4.23 -11.83 2.13
C ILE A 62 -2.74 -11.55 1.88
N VAL A 63 -2.12 -12.40 1.07
CA VAL A 63 -0.71 -12.32 0.67
C VAL A 63 -0.63 -11.77 -0.74
N ALA A 64 0.26 -10.81 -0.98
CA ALA A 64 0.52 -10.33 -2.33
C ALA A 64 1.42 -11.32 -3.11
N GLU A 65 1.14 -11.46 -4.40
CA GLU A 65 1.72 -12.49 -5.28
C GLU A 65 2.48 -11.91 -6.48
N PHE A 66 2.17 -10.68 -6.89
CA PHE A 66 2.83 -10.08 -8.06
C PHE A 66 2.81 -8.54 -8.04
N PHE A 67 3.66 -7.95 -8.88
CA PHE A 67 3.63 -6.55 -9.23
C PHE A 67 3.05 -6.36 -10.63
N ALA A 68 2.06 -5.48 -10.78
CA ALA A 68 1.58 -5.00 -12.06
C ALA A 68 2.35 -3.75 -12.48
N VAL A 69 2.82 -3.68 -13.72
CA VAL A 69 3.41 -2.48 -14.32
C VAL A 69 2.30 -1.65 -14.95
N GLU A 70 1.94 -0.56 -14.30
CA GLU A 70 0.76 0.22 -14.68
C GLU A 70 0.85 1.71 -14.34
N ARG A 71 0.02 2.50 -15.01
CA ARG A 71 -0.19 3.92 -14.72
C ARG A 71 -1.67 4.24 -14.75
N ALA A 72 -2.07 5.35 -14.13
CA ALA A 72 -3.44 5.82 -14.24
C ALA A 72 -3.78 6.12 -15.71
N LYS A 73 -4.93 5.65 -16.19
CA LYS A 73 -5.37 5.84 -17.57
C LYS A 73 -5.47 7.34 -17.87
N GLY A 74 -4.78 7.78 -18.92
CA GLY A 74 -4.71 9.19 -19.32
C GLY A 74 -3.69 10.03 -18.54
N SER A 75 -2.96 9.45 -17.57
CA SER A 75 -1.84 10.14 -16.92
C SER A 75 -0.63 10.24 -17.85
N LYS A 76 0.08 11.37 -17.75
CA LYS A 76 1.40 11.58 -18.37
C LYS A 76 2.55 11.06 -17.49
N ASP A 77 2.24 10.56 -16.30
CA ASP A 77 3.23 9.97 -15.40
C ASP A 77 3.82 8.70 -16.01
N GLY A 78 5.05 8.38 -15.56
CA GLY A 78 5.68 7.12 -15.89
C GLY A 78 4.94 5.92 -15.30
N PHE A 79 5.24 4.73 -15.82
CA PHE A 79 4.73 3.49 -15.24
C PHE A 79 5.26 3.27 -13.82
N HIS A 80 4.36 2.82 -12.95
CA HIS A 80 4.65 2.38 -11.60
C HIS A 80 4.49 0.88 -11.51
N ILE A 81 5.07 0.28 -10.47
CA ILE A 81 4.77 -1.09 -10.09
C ILE A 81 3.79 -1.07 -8.92
N ASN A 82 2.62 -1.69 -9.08
CA ASN A 82 1.61 -1.83 -8.04
C ASN A 82 1.57 -3.27 -7.55
N LEU A 83 1.56 -3.46 -6.23
CA LEU A 83 1.59 -4.78 -5.60
C LEU A 83 0.16 -5.32 -5.53
N TYR A 84 -0.03 -6.59 -5.90
CA TYR A 84 -1.32 -7.25 -5.95
C TYR A 84 -1.25 -8.67 -5.38
N GLY A 85 -2.37 -9.13 -4.84
CA GLY A 85 -2.65 -10.53 -4.55
C GLY A 85 -4.08 -10.87 -4.96
N TYR A 86 -4.58 -12.04 -4.56
CA TYR A 86 -5.95 -12.46 -4.85
C TYR A 86 -6.76 -12.63 -3.55
N ASN A 87 -8.04 -12.26 -3.58
CA ASN A 87 -8.98 -12.62 -2.51
C ASN A 87 -9.53 -14.05 -2.71
N GLU A 88 -10.41 -14.49 -1.80
CA GLU A 88 -11.07 -15.80 -1.85
C GLU A 88 -11.89 -16.03 -3.14
N ASN A 89 -12.35 -14.96 -3.78
CA ASN A 89 -13.08 -14.98 -5.05
C ASN A 89 -12.16 -14.94 -6.28
N LYS A 90 -10.83 -15.02 -6.10
CA LYS A 90 -9.80 -14.87 -7.15
C LYS A 90 -9.80 -13.51 -7.84
N GLU A 91 -10.30 -12.48 -7.17
CA GLU A 91 -10.25 -11.11 -7.66
C GLU A 91 -8.96 -10.45 -7.21
N GLU A 92 -8.36 -9.64 -8.09
CA GLU A 92 -7.14 -8.91 -7.79
C GLU A 92 -7.38 -7.86 -6.69
N VAL A 93 -6.56 -7.93 -5.65
CA VAL A 93 -6.56 -6.96 -4.54
C VAL A 93 -5.25 -6.19 -4.56
N ILE A 94 -5.34 -4.88 -4.76
CA ILE A 94 -4.19 -3.97 -4.68
C ILE A 94 -3.70 -3.87 -3.24
N PHE A 95 -2.38 -3.79 -3.06
CA PHE A 95 -1.72 -3.50 -1.80
C PHE A 95 -1.19 -2.08 -1.78
N THR A 96 -1.27 -1.49 -0.60
CA THR A 96 -1.02 -0.07 -0.34
C THR A 96 -0.03 0.09 0.80
N HIS A 97 0.61 1.26 0.85
CA HIS A 97 1.21 1.72 2.10
C HIS A 97 0.11 2.37 2.93
N ASP A 98 -0.03 1.94 4.17
CA ASP A 98 -0.90 2.52 5.18
C ASP A 98 -0.06 3.15 6.28
N HIS A 99 -0.52 4.29 6.79
CA HIS A 99 0.02 4.86 8.02
C HIS A 99 -0.58 4.14 9.23
N ILE A 100 0.25 3.60 10.13
CA ILE A 100 -0.23 2.91 11.34
C ILE A 100 -1.19 3.81 12.12
N ILE A 101 -0.76 5.06 12.34
CA ILE A 101 -1.60 6.17 12.76
C ILE A 101 -1.77 7.07 11.54
N SER A 102 -3.00 7.34 11.09
CA SER A 102 -3.20 8.26 9.96
C SER A 102 -2.66 9.66 10.23
N ARG A 103 -2.26 10.35 9.16
CA ARG A 103 -1.83 11.76 9.22
C ARG A 103 -2.88 12.68 9.83
N ALA A 104 -4.16 12.39 9.60
CA ALA A 104 -5.28 13.16 10.15
C ALA A 104 -5.38 13.03 11.69
N LEU A 105 -4.87 11.93 12.24
CA LEU A 105 -4.72 11.69 13.68
C LEU A 105 -3.31 12.01 14.21
N GLY A 106 -2.50 12.74 13.44
CA GLY A 106 -1.16 13.18 13.84
C GLY A 106 -0.03 12.18 13.55
N GLY A 107 -0.27 11.13 12.78
CA GLY A 107 0.76 10.17 12.41
C GLY A 107 1.78 10.72 11.41
N GLU A 108 3.06 10.38 11.61
CA GLU A 108 4.18 10.84 10.78
C GLU A 108 4.23 10.14 9.42
N ASP A 109 4.78 10.82 8.40
CA ASP A 109 4.96 10.28 7.05
C ASP A 109 6.34 9.64 6.88
N ASN A 110 6.59 8.56 7.63
CA ASN A 110 7.86 7.84 7.61
C ASN A 110 7.70 6.32 7.70
N LEU A 111 8.79 5.60 7.46
CA LEU A 111 8.84 4.13 7.50
C LEU A 111 8.55 3.53 8.89
N ALA A 112 8.68 4.28 9.98
CA ALA A 112 8.34 3.78 11.32
C ALA A 112 6.83 3.75 11.54
N ASN A 113 6.10 4.72 10.98
CA ASN A 113 4.65 4.77 10.98
C ASN A 113 4.02 4.17 9.71
N SER A 114 4.75 3.38 8.91
CA SER A 114 4.22 2.77 7.69
C SER A 114 4.09 1.25 7.81
N ARG A 115 3.08 0.69 7.16
CA ARG A 115 2.91 -0.75 6.97
C ARG A 115 2.22 -1.11 5.67
N THR A 116 2.40 -2.35 5.26
CA THR A 116 1.75 -2.91 4.09
C THR A 116 0.33 -3.35 4.43
N MET A 117 -0.64 -2.97 3.61
CA MET A 117 -2.03 -3.29 3.84
C MET A 117 -2.77 -3.44 2.50
N CYS A 118 -3.69 -4.40 2.41
CA CYS A 118 -4.55 -4.48 1.24
C CYS A 118 -5.45 -3.24 1.15
N GLY A 119 -5.77 -2.81 -0.08
CA GLY A 119 -6.59 -1.65 -0.36
C GLY A 119 -7.93 -1.66 0.40
N PRO A 120 -8.72 -2.74 0.36
CA PRO A 120 -9.98 -2.83 1.10
C PRO A 120 -9.84 -2.56 2.60
N CYS A 121 -8.84 -3.15 3.25
CA CYS A 121 -8.63 -2.93 4.69
C CYS A 121 -8.16 -1.48 4.97
N ASN A 122 -7.26 -0.94 4.14
CA ASN A 122 -6.78 0.44 4.29
C ASN A 122 -7.92 1.47 4.11
N TRP A 123 -8.76 1.30 3.08
CA TRP A 123 -9.90 2.20 2.86
C TRP A 123 -10.90 2.15 4.02
N GLU A 124 -11.18 0.97 4.55
CA GLU A 124 -12.08 0.83 5.71
C GLU A 124 -11.47 1.45 6.97
N LYS A 125 -10.17 1.25 7.22
CA LYS A 125 -9.46 1.93 8.31
C LYS A 125 -9.58 3.44 8.15
N GLY A 126 -9.28 3.99 6.98
CA GLY A 126 -9.38 5.43 6.71
C GLY A 126 -10.81 5.97 6.90
N ARG A 127 -11.83 5.19 6.53
CA ARG A 127 -13.24 5.53 6.80
C ARG A 127 -13.53 5.61 8.30
N ILE A 128 -13.04 4.65 9.09
CA ILE A 128 -13.23 4.61 10.55
C ILE A 128 -12.48 5.77 11.23
N GLU A 129 -11.24 6.04 10.82
CA GLU A 129 -10.46 7.19 11.33
C GLU A 129 -11.13 8.53 11.01
N TYR A 130 -11.73 8.66 9.82
CA TYR A 130 -12.52 9.84 9.48
C TYR A 130 -13.73 10.02 10.40
N LEU A 131 -14.45 8.93 10.72
CA LEU A 131 -15.57 9.01 11.67
C LEU A 131 -15.09 9.42 13.07
N LEU A 132 -13.95 8.90 13.53
CA LEU A 132 -13.38 9.29 14.83
C LEU A 132 -13.18 10.81 14.95
N LEU A 133 -12.77 11.46 13.87
CA LEU A 133 -12.56 12.92 13.82
C LEU A 133 -13.88 13.73 13.82
N LYS A 134 -15.02 13.10 13.57
CA LYS A 134 -16.33 13.74 13.51
C LYS A 134 -17.15 13.58 14.79
N GLU A 135 -16.83 12.59 15.62
CA GLU A 135 -17.58 12.30 16.83
C GLU A 135 -17.17 13.18 18.01
N ASN A 136 -18.17 13.59 18.79
CA ASN A 136 -17.99 14.44 19.98
C ASN A 136 -18.33 13.71 21.31
N SER A 137 -18.78 12.46 21.25
CA SER A 137 -19.19 11.68 22.43
C SER A 137 -18.14 10.63 22.81
N ILE A 138 -17.94 10.43 24.12
CA ILE A 138 -16.97 9.44 24.65
C ILE A 138 -17.35 8.01 24.24
N GLN A 139 -18.65 7.69 24.22
CA GLN A 139 -19.14 6.34 23.89
C GLN A 139 -18.88 5.98 22.42
N ASP A 140 -19.03 6.94 21.51
CA ASP A 140 -18.73 6.74 20.10
C ASP A 140 -17.22 6.59 19.87
N ILE A 141 -16.40 7.36 20.59
CA ILE A 141 -14.93 7.24 20.58
C ILE A 141 -14.49 5.85 21.03
N GLU A 142 -15.06 5.29 22.10
CA GLU A 142 -14.71 3.94 22.58
C GLU A 142 -15.06 2.86 21.55
N LYS A 143 -16.26 2.94 20.96
CA LYS A 143 -16.74 2.01 19.93
C LYS A 143 -15.85 2.06 18.69
N ILE A 144 -15.48 3.27 18.24
CA ILE A 144 -14.59 3.45 17.09
C ILE A 144 -13.19 2.94 17.41
N ASN A 145 -12.66 3.20 18.60
CA ASN A 145 -11.37 2.66 19.04
C ASN A 145 -11.36 1.13 19.06
N GLN A 146 -12.47 0.50 19.41
CA GLN A 146 -12.61 -0.96 19.34
C GLN A 146 -12.55 -1.47 17.88
N GLN A 147 -13.19 -0.78 16.93
CA GLN A 147 -13.09 -1.12 15.51
C GLN A 147 -11.67 -0.93 14.96
N LEU A 148 -10.92 0.04 15.49
CA LEU A 148 -9.52 0.24 15.14
C LEU A 148 -8.58 -0.83 15.70
N LYS A 149 -8.98 -1.63 16.70
CA LYS A 149 -8.09 -2.66 17.28
C LYS A 149 -7.60 -3.68 16.26
N LYS A 150 -8.45 -4.12 15.32
CA LYS A 150 -8.04 -5.01 14.21
C LYS A 150 -7.04 -4.38 13.24
N TYR A 151 -6.86 -3.07 13.33
CA TYR A 151 -5.95 -2.27 12.53
C TYR A 151 -4.80 -1.70 13.37
N LYS A 152 -4.64 -2.05 14.65
CA LYS A 152 -3.45 -1.69 15.42
C LYS A 152 -2.40 -2.81 15.28
N PRO A 153 -1.09 -2.47 15.34
CA PRO A 153 -0.02 -3.47 15.28
C PRO A 153 -0.16 -4.54 16.35
#